data_AF-A0A8S8YTJ4-F1
#
_entry.id   AF-A0A8S8YTJ4-F1
#
_cell.length_a   1.000
_cell.length_b   1.000
_cell.length_c   1.000
_cell.angle_alpha   90.00
_cell.angle_beta   90.00
_cell.angle_gamma   90.00
#
_symmetry.space_group_name_H-M   'P 1'
#
loop_
_entity.id
_entity.type
_entity.pdbx_description
1 polymer ?
#
loop_
_entity_poly.entity_id
_entity_poly.type
_entity_poly.pdbx_seq_one_letter_code
_entity_poly.pdbx_strand_id
1 'polypeptide(L)'
;MYPSLNRHEAHPVSRDVVTQVAIDPEVRDNLLSECSGLTGLVDWLDSIDRRPGLKELDNHLSNLEVNLAALKGCIGYADDGYQRNVIKKSEHYELVAICWTPGQDTPIHDHVGSDCAFLIVDGVSTGKRFTRLMIRDSPVR
;
A
#
# COMPACT_ATOMS: atom_id res chain seq x y z
N MET A 1 -49.56 -23.16 -3.73
CA MET A 1 -49.36 -21.86 -4.41
C MET A 1 -48.35 -21.09 -3.58
N TYR A 2 -47.07 -21.12 -3.99
CA TYR A 2 -45.97 -20.46 -3.29
C TYR A 2 -45.89 -19.00 -3.76
N PRO A 3 -45.69 -18.01 -2.88
CA PRO A 3 -45.10 -16.75 -3.30
C PRO A 3 -43.58 -16.93 -3.36
N SER A 4 -43.04 -16.75 -4.55
CA SER A 4 -41.62 -16.67 -4.86
C SER A 4 -40.98 -15.46 -4.15
N LEU A 5 -40.09 -15.73 -3.18
CA LEU A 5 -39.16 -14.72 -2.68
C LEU A 5 -38.11 -14.44 -3.77
N ASN A 6 -38.20 -13.27 -4.42
CA ASN A 6 -37.07 -12.68 -5.12
C ASN A 6 -35.99 -12.37 -4.09
N ARG A 7 -35.08 -13.31 -3.88
CA ARG A 7 -33.77 -13.03 -3.29
C ARG A 7 -32.97 -12.35 -4.38
N HIS A 8 -33.09 -11.03 -4.48
CA HIS A 8 -31.97 -10.25 -4.97
C HIS A 8 -30.84 -10.52 -3.98
N GLU A 9 -29.91 -11.41 -4.34
CA GLU A 9 -28.61 -11.43 -3.70
C GLU A 9 -28.05 -10.02 -3.88
N ALA A 10 -28.10 -9.24 -2.80
CA ALA A 10 -27.30 -8.05 -2.73
C ALA A 10 -25.85 -8.55 -2.85
N HIS A 11 -25.26 -8.39 -4.03
CA HIS A 11 -23.81 -8.41 -4.15
C HIS A 11 -23.28 -7.51 -3.04
N PRO A 12 -22.35 -7.98 -2.19
CA PRO A 12 -21.76 -7.10 -1.21
C PRO A 12 -21.18 -5.94 -2.00
N VAL A 13 -21.75 -4.76 -1.81
CA VAL A 13 -21.14 -3.52 -2.27
C VAL A 13 -19.72 -3.58 -1.73
N SER A 14 -18.74 -3.64 -2.62
CA SER A 14 -17.33 -3.64 -2.27
C SER A 14 -17.13 -2.48 -1.30
N ARG A 15 -16.99 -2.79 0.00
CA ARG A 15 -16.59 -1.76 0.95
C ARG A 15 -15.20 -1.33 0.50
N ASP A 16 -15.00 -0.04 0.32
CA ASP A 16 -13.66 0.49 0.10
C ASP A 16 -12.88 0.21 1.38
N VAL A 17 -12.14 -0.90 1.38
CA VAL A 17 -11.30 -1.35 2.50
C VAL A 17 -10.04 -0.49 2.65
N VAL A 18 -9.95 0.63 1.95
CA VAL A 18 -8.79 1.50 1.93
C VAL A 18 -9.20 2.96 2.05
N THR A 19 -8.67 3.62 3.07
CA THR A 19 -8.69 5.08 3.19
C THR A 19 -7.33 5.62 2.73
N GLN A 20 -7.31 6.61 1.85
CA GLN A 20 -6.06 7.25 1.41
C GLN A 20 -6.02 8.72 1.81
N VAL A 21 -4.99 9.09 2.56
CA VAL A 21 -4.80 10.45 3.09
C VAL A 21 -3.41 10.93 2.68
N ALA A 22 -3.33 12.11 2.07
CA ALA A 22 -2.05 12.77 1.85
C ALA A 22 -1.58 13.43 3.14
N ILE A 23 -0.33 13.18 3.53
CA ILE A 23 0.28 13.89 4.66
C ILE A 23 0.47 15.35 4.23
N ASP A 24 0.11 16.27 5.13
CA ASP A 24 0.30 17.70 4.91
C ASP A 24 1.77 18.02 4.63
N PRO A 25 2.10 18.93 3.70
CA PRO A 25 3.49 19.26 3.37
C PRO A 25 4.35 19.68 4.57
N GLU A 26 3.81 20.46 5.52
CA GLU A 26 4.56 20.90 6.70
C GLU A 26 4.83 19.72 7.63
N VAL A 27 3.84 18.87 7.84
CA VAL A 27 3.98 17.63 8.63
C VAL A 27 4.99 16.67 7.99
N ARG A 28 4.96 16.54 6.67
CA ARG A 28 5.93 15.74 5.90
C ARG A 28 7.34 16.30 6.07
N ASP A 29 7.53 17.60 5.92
CA ASP A 29 8.86 18.21 6.01
C ASP A 29 9.45 18.06 7.41
N ASN A 30 8.62 18.16 8.46
CA ASN A 30 9.01 17.83 9.83
C ASN A 30 9.42 16.36 9.97
N LEU A 31 8.63 15.42 9.45
CA LEU A 31 8.97 13.98 9.45
C LEU A 31 10.33 13.73 8.79
N LEU A 32 10.57 14.32 7.64
CA LEU A 32 11.84 14.16 6.91
C LEU A 32 13.01 14.76 7.72
N SER A 33 12.83 15.93 8.35
CA SER A 33 13.87 16.52 9.20
C SER A 33 14.27 15.63 10.39
N GLU A 34 13.34 14.82 10.90
CA GLU A 34 13.55 13.92 12.05
C GLU A 34 13.95 12.49 11.67
N CYS A 35 13.98 12.17 10.38
CA CYS A 35 14.16 10.81 9.89
C CYS A 35 15.14 10.78 8.71
N SER A 36 16.44 10.80 9.01
CA SER A 36 17.52 10.83 8.02
C SER A 36 17.44 9.71 6.97
N GLY A 37 17.04 8.48 7.37
CA GLY A 37 16.86 7.38 6.43
C GLY A 37 15.77 7.65 5.40
N LEU A 38 14.59 8.12 5.84
CA LEU A 38 13.49 8.50 4.93
C LEU A 38 13.89 9.70 4.05
N THR A 39 14.61 10.67 4.60
CA THR A 39 15.13 11.81 3.83
C THR A 39 16.09 11.35 2.74
N GLY A 40 17.06 10.50 3.07
CA GLY A 40 17.99 9.94 2.08
C GLY A 40 17.28 9.12 0.99
N LEU A 41 16.21 8.38 1.35
CA LEU A 41 15.40 7.66 0.38
C LEU A 41 14.64 8.63 -0.56
N VAL A 42 14.01 9.67 -0.01
CA VAL A 42 13.29 10.69 -0.79
C VAL A 42 14.24 11.46 -1.70
N ASP A 43 15.39 11.89 -1.19
CA ASP A 43 16.41 12.61 -1.96
C ASP A 43 16.89 11.77 -3.14
N TRP A 44 17.14 10.47 -2.92
CA TRP A 44 17.51 9.56 -3.99
C TRP A 44 16.37 9.37 -5.01
N LEU A 45 15.13 9.14 -4.55
CA LEU A 45 13.98 8.99 -5.44
C LEU A 45 13.71 10.24 -6.27
N ASP A 46 13.94 11.43 -5.73
CA ASP A 46 13.82 12.70 -6.45
C ASP A 46 14.99 12.97 -7.40
N SER A 47 16.14 12.33 -7.17
CA SER A 47 17.31 12.47 -8.04
C SER A 47 17.20 11.71 -9.37
N ILE A 48 16.22 10.82 -9.50
CA ILE A 48 16.02 9.99 -10.69
C ILE A 48 14.76 10.42 -11.46
N ASP A 49 14.89 10.54 -12.79
CA ASP A 49 13.78 10.89 -13.68
C ASP A 49 13.19 9.65 -14.37
N ARG A 50 13.04 8.57 -13.60
CA ARG A 50 12.48 7.29 -14.04
C ARG A 50 11.92 6.51 -12.87
N ARG A 51 11.13 5.47 -13.17
CA ARG A 51 10.73 4.47 -12.17
C ARG A 51 11.98 3.78 -11.56
N PRO A 52 12.04 3.62 -10.24
CA PRO A 52 13.11 2.85 -9.59
C PRO A 52 12.95 1.36 -9.88
N GLY A 53 14.07 0.65 -10.06
CA GLY A 53 14.05 -0.81 -10.21
C GLY A 53 13.99 -1.53 -8.86
N LEU A 54 13.41 -2.74 -8.83
CA LEU A 54 13.26 -3.54 -7.59
C LEU A 54 14.57 -3.76 -6.83
N LYS A 55 15.70 -3.97 -7.54
CA LYS A 55 17.02 -4.14 -6.89
C LYS A 55 17.51 -2.85 -6.22
N GLU A 56 17.22 -1.70 -6.81
CA GLU A 56 17.59 -0.41 -6.22
C GLU A 56 16.74 -0.16 -4.97
N LEU A 57 15.43 -0.41 -5.06
CA LEU A 57 14.53 -0.33 -3.91
C LEU A 57 14.97 -1.26 -2.78
N ASP A 58 15.32 -2.51 -3.09
CA ASP A 58 15.82 -3.48 -2.10
C ASP A 58 17.06 -2.98 -1.36
N ASN A 59 18.04 -2.43 -2.09
CA ASN A 59 19.26 -1.87 -1.49
C ASN A 59 18.96 -0.70 -0.54
N HIS A 60 18.06 0.21 -0.95
CA HIS A 60 17.71 1.38 -0.15
C HIS A 60 16.84 1.01 1.06
N LEU A 61 15.90 0.07 0.91
CA LEU A 61 14.99 -0.35 1.99
C LEU A 61 15.68 -1.25 3.03
N SER A 62 16.64 -2.08 2.62
CA SER A 62 17.30 -3.04 3.51
C SER A 62 18.07 -2.41 4.68
N ASN A 63 18.49 -1.15 4.54
CA ASN A 63 19.23 -0.41 5.57
C ASN A 63 18.50 0.87 5.99
N LEU A 64 17.20 0.97 5.70
CA LEU A 64 16.43 2.18 5.97
C LEU A 64 16.17 2.31 7.47
N GLU A 65 16.79 3.31 8.09
CA GLU A 65 16.50 3.68 9.47
C GLU A 65 15.29 4.61 9.50
N VAL A 66 14.23 4.17 10.18
CA VAL A 66 12.99 4.94 10.32
C VAL A 66 12.86 5.41 11.77
N ASN A 67 12.76 6.72 11.96
CA ASN A 67 12.32 7.29 13.24
C ASN A 67 10.83 7.00 13.42
N LEU A 68 10.55 5.87 14.09
CA LEU A 68 9.19 5.38 14.26
C LEU A 68 8.31 6.32 15.09
N ALA A 69 8.88 7.06 16.04
CA ALA A 69 8.12 8.01 16.85
C ALA A 69 7.65 9.20 16.01
N ALA A 70 8.54 9.79 15.22
CA ALA A 70 8.18 10.85 14.27
C ALA A 70 7.15 10.35 13.25
N LEU A 71 7.37 9.17 12.66
CA LEU A 71 6.42 8.57 11.71
C LEU A 71 5.03 8.40 12.33
N LYS A 72 4.95 7.87 13.56
CA LYS A 72 3.69 7.69 14.29
C LYS A 72 2.95 9.01 14.56
N GLY A 73 3.68 10.12 14.70
CA GLY A 73 3.09 11.45 14.85
C GLY A 73 2.42 12.00 13.59
N CYS A 74 2.69 11.42 12.42
CA CYS A 74 2.24 11.93 11.12
C CYS A 74 1.19 11.04 10.42
N ILE A 75 0.96 9.82 10.93
CA ILE A 75 0.09 8.82 10.31
C ILE A 75 -1.24 8.69 11.04
N GLY A 76 -2.28 8.32 10.31
CA GLY A 76 -3.58 7.92 10.85
C GLY A 76 -3.92 6.46 10.57
N TYR A 77 -5.02 6.03 11.18
CA TYR A 77 -5.62 4.70 11.03
C TYR A 77 -7.09 4.88 10.64
N ALA A 78 -7.58 4.02 9.77
CA ALA A 78 -8.99 4.00 9.41
C ALA A 78 -9.79 3.13 10.39
N ASP A 79 -11.02 3.54 10.68
CA ASP A 79 -11.96 2.79 11.54
C ASP A 79 -12.38 1.46 10.89
N ASP A 80 -12.54 1.44 9.57
CA ASP A 80 -12.79 0.25 8.75
C ASP A 80 -11.77 0.19 7.60
N GLY A 81 -11.26 -1.01 7.30
CA GLY A 81 -10.17 -1.19 6.35
C GLY A 81 -8.84 -0.55 6.78
N TYR A 82 -7.86 -0.53 5.90
CA TYR A 82 -6.52 0.01 6.18
C TYR A 82 -6.34 1.44 5.66
N GLN A 83 -5.39 2.18 6.24
CA GLN A 83 -5.09 3.54 5.79
C GLN A 83 -3.75 3.63 5.05
N ARG A 84 -3.76 4.30 3.90
CA ARG A 84 -2.58 4.70 3.13
C ARG A 84 -2.28 6.18 3.42
N ASN A 85 -1.24 6.44 4.20
CA ASN A 85 -0.74 7.79 4.47
C ASN A 85 0.33 8.14 3.41
N VAL A 86 -0.04 8.90 2.39
CA VAL A 86 0.86 9.26 1.28
C VAL A 86 1.85 10.30 1.77
N ILE A 87 3.12 9.90 1.87
CA ILE A 87 4.23 10.76 2.27
C ILE A 87 4.64 11.63 1.08
N LYS A 88 4.80 11.02 -0.09
CA LYS A 88 5.16 11.72 -1.33
C LYS A 88 4.72 10.95 -2.56
N LYS A 89 4.36 11.68 -3.60
CA LYS A 89 3.97 11.14 -4.90
C LYS A 89 4.54 12.01 -6.01
N SER A 90 5.07 11.37 -7.05
CA SER A 90 5.55 11.99 -8.27
C SER A 90 5.00 11.24 -9.49
N GLU A 91 5.49 11.57 -10.68
CA GLU A 91 5.24 10.79 -11.91
C GLU A 91 5.84 9.38 -11.82
N HIS A 92 6.97 9.23 -11.12
CA HIS A 92 7.78 8.01 -11.15
C HIS A 92 7.57 7.08 -9.95
N TYR A 93 7.09 7.61 -8.81
CA TYR A 93 6.91 6.81 -7.60
C TYR A 93 5.79 7.33 -6.70
N GLU A 94 5.30 6.46 -5.82
CA GLU A 94 4.42 6.78 -4.71
C GLU A 94 4.99 6.15 -3.43
N LEU A 95 5.37 6.99 -2.45
CA LEU A 95 5.87 6.57 -1.14
C LEU A 95 4.76 6.74 -0.10
N VAL A 96 4.41 5.65 0.58
CA VAL A 96 3.24 5.57 1.46
C VAL A 96 3.58 4.83 2.74
N ALA A 97 3.18 5.37 3.89
CA ALA A 97 3.09 4.63 5.14
C ALA A 97 1.70 4.01 5.26
N ILE A 98 1.63 2.68 5.24
CA ILE A 98 0.37 1.95 5.31
C ILE A 98 0.15 1.45 6.74
N CYS A 99 -1.04 1.67 7.27
CA CYS A 99 -1.40 1.41 8.65
C CYS A 99 -2.57 0.43 8.70
N TRP A 100 -2.36 -0.66 9.42
CA TRP A 100 -3.36 -1.70 9.67
C TRP A 100 -3.58 -1.84 11.18
N THR A 101 -4.83 -1.93 11.60
CA THR A 101 -5.19 -2.43 12.93
C THR A 101 -5.32 -3.97 12.90
N PRO A 102 -5.17 -4.66 14.05
CA PRO A 102 -5.25 -6.11 14.09
C PRO A 102 -6.55 -6.66 13.49
N GLY A 103 -6.42 -7.62 12.57
CA GLY A 103 -7.56 -8.26 11.90
C GLY A 103 -7.94 -7.63 10.56
N GLN A 104 -7.36 -6.49 10.19
CA GLN A 104 -7.52 -5.91 8.85
C GLN A 104 -6.65 -6.66 7.83
N ASP A 105 -7.17 -6.80 6.62
CA ASP A 105 -6.47 -7.40 5.49
C ASP A 105 -6.65 -6.57 4.21
N THR A 106 -6.07 -7.05 3.12
CA THR A 106 -6.28 -6.48 1.79
C THR A 106 -6.97 -7.53 0.93
N PRO A 107 -7.90 -7.13 0.04
CA PRO A 107 -8.41 -8.00 -1.00
C PRO A 107 -7.26 -8.53 -1.86
N ILE A 108 -7.49 -9.66 -2.54
CA ILE A 108 -6.55 -10.12 -3.57
C ILE A 108 -6.49 -9.06 -4.67
N HIS A 109 -5.30 -8.50 -4.90
CA HIS A 109 -5.05 -7.48 -5.91
C HIS A 109 -3.71 -7.72 -6.61
N ASP A 110 -3.55 -7.13 -7.78
CA ASP A 110 -2.25 -6.95 -8.42
C ASP A 110 -1.86 -5.47 -8.37
N HIS A 111 -0.65 -5.16 -8.83
CA HIS A 111 -0.11 -3.79 -8.84
C HIS A 111 -0.14 -3.15 -10.23
N VAL A 112 -1.01 -3.62 -11.13
CA VAL A 112 -1.21 -3.18 -12.54
C VAL A 112 -0.06 -2.33 -13.11
N GLY A 113 1.03 -2.99 -13.55
CA GLY A 113 2.14 -2.32 -14.24
C GLY A 113 3.04 -1.45 -13.36
N SER A 114 2.92 -1.55 -12.04
CA SER A 114 3.83 -0.93 -11.05
C SER A 114 4.62 -1.99 -10.29
N ASP A 115 5.91 -1.75 -10.13
CA ASP A 115 6.76 -2.48 -9.20
C ASP A 115 6.46 -2.05 -7.77
N CYS A 116 6.47 -3.00 -6.83
CA CYS A 116 6.18 -2.74 -5.42
C CYS A 116 7.25 -3.38 -4.53
N ALA A 117 7.72 -2.61 -3.56
CA ALA A 117 8.53 -3.06 -2.44
C ALA A 117 7.99 -2.42 -1.16
N PHE A 118 8.06 -3.15 -0.04
CA PHE A 118 7.61 -2.65 1.25
C PHE A 118 8.55 -3.12 2.37
N LEU A 119 8.65 -2.31 3.41
CA LEU A 119 9.37 -2.59 4.65
C LEU A 119 8.35 -2.60 5.78
N ILE A 120 8.39 -3.63 6.64
CA ILE A 120 7.62 -3.62 7.88
C ILE A 120 8.38 -2.79 8.90
N VAL A 121 7.89 -1.57 9.15
CA VAL A 121 8.53 -0.61 10.07
C VAL A 121 8.11 -0.82 11.54
N ASP A 122 6.94 -1.44 11.77
CA ASP A 122 6.44 -1.83 13.09
C ASP A 122 5.40 -2.95 12.96
N GLY A 123 5.34 -3.84 13.95
CA GLY A 123 4.41 -4.97 13.98
C GLY A 123 4.81 -6.15 13.08
N VAL A 124 3.80 -6.94 12.66
CA VAL A 124 3.96 -8.15 11.86
C VAL A 124 2.82 -8.23 10.84
N SER A 125 3.13 -8.68 9.62
CA SER A 125 2.14 -8.94 8.57
C SER A 125 2.37 -10.31 7.93
N THR A 126 1.30 -10.89 7.38
CA THR A 126 1.37 -12.14 6.61
C THR A 126 1.01 -11.87 5.16
N GLY A 127 1.94 -12.12 4.24
CA GLY A 127 1.68 -12.07 2.79
C GLY A 127 1.30 -13.44 2.23
N LYS A 128 0.30 -13.49 1.34
CA LYS A 128 -0.08 -14.69 0.58
C LYS A 128 -0.01 -14.38 -0.91
N ARG A 129 0.64 -15.26 -1.67
CA ARG A 129 0.74 -15.15 -3.14
C ARG A 129 -0.33 -16.02 -3.79
N PHE A 130 -0.97 -15.47 -4.81
CA PHE A 130 -1.95 -16.17 -5.63
C PHE A 130 -1.47 -16.18 -7.08
N THR A 131 -1.85 -17.21 -7.83
CA THR A 131 -1.58 -17.31 -9.27
C THR A 131 -2.90 -17.42 -10.00
N ARG A 132 -3.07 -16.62 -11.06
CA ARG A 132 -4.27 -16.68 -11.89
C ARG A 132 -4.30 -18.01 -12.66
N LEU A 133 -5.32 -18.82 -12.43
CA LEU A 133 -5.57 -20.01 -13.23
C LEU A 133 -6.21 -19.61 -14.57
N MET A 134 -5.54 -19.89 -15.67
CA MET A 134 -6.09 -19.70 -17.02
C MET A 134 -6.68 -21.05 -17.47
N ILE A 135 -7.98 -21.24 -17.30
CA ILE A 135 -8.67 -22.41 -17.86
C ILE A 135 -8.81 -22.15 -19.37
N ARG A 136 -8.10 -22.94 -20.18
CA ARG A 136 -8.31 -22.95 -21.63
C ARG A 136 -9.51 -23.85 -21.90
N ASP A 137 -10.61 -23.27 -22.35
CA ASP A 137 -11.67 -24.06 -22.97
C ASP A 137 -11.06 -24.74 -24.19
N SER A 138 -10.96 -26.07 -24.14
CA SER A 138 -10.64 -26.86 -25.32
C SER A 138 -11.84 -26.77 -26.27
N PRO A 139 -11.64 -26.54 -27.58
CA PRO A 139 -12.73 -26.68 -28.53
C PRO A 139 -13.17 -28.15 -28.48
N VAL A 140 -14.42 -28.37 -28.07
CA VAL A 140 -15.08 -29.66 -28.26
C VAL A 140 -15.07 -29.92 -29.77
N ARG A 141 -14.45 -31.04 -30.17
CA ARG A 141 -14.38 -31.51 -31.57
C ARG A 141 -15.76 -31.88 -32.09
#